data_AF-A0A0S8GUG6-F1
#
_entry.id   AF-A0A0S8GUG6-F1
#
_cell.length_a   1.000
_cell.length_b   1.000
_cell.length_c   1.000
_cell.angle_alpha   90.00
_cell.angle_beta   90.00
_cell.angle_gamma   90.00
#
_symmetry.space_group_name_H-M   'P 1'
#
loop_
_entity.id
_entity.type
_entity.pdbx_description
1 polymer ?
#
loop_
_entity_poly.entity_id
_entity_poly.type
_entity_poly.pdbx_seq_one_letter_code
_entity_poly.pdbx_strand_id
1 'polypeptide(L)'
;MPLLLAVSACGEESLRELFGSYTPHERYEQALREAGLDQTALGSEWITAAGAALDGAITVTAPYHEESYLDPREARATAYRVSLRRGQRVEATFESQPDSSYHVFIDLFFISGRSATTPRRVASADSLARELDYVAWREGDYLIRIQPELLRGGRYSITIVVRPSLRFPVYGHDTTAIGSWYGDPRDGGRRRHQGLDIFAPRGTPVLAAADGVVRSTRSNRLGGNVVWLRDNLGRTHYYAHLDTQVVHRGERVQAGDTLGFVGNTGNARTTPPHLHFGIYSRGSFDPYPALQQLPTTPVSFTGDRSLIGELVRVTRAGARIQALPTTSSSILADLPLHTPLQVEAGTGAWYRVTTPDGSIGFVAARLTEPLDGPIRHAVVAGGAMLLSDPASTAVAVEAVAAGTEVPVLGTFGDFLFVQGSSGRVGWLASP
;
A
#
# COMPACT_ATOMS: atom_id res chain seq x y z
N MET A 1 -35.74 42.98 -6.54
CA MET A 1 -36.13 41.66 -7.06
C MET A 1 -34.91 40.75 -7.04
N PRO A 2 -34.78 39.83 -6.08
CA PRO A 2 -33.76 38.80 -6.16
C PRO A 2 -34.25 37.70 -7.10
N LEU A 3 -33.45 37.36 -8.10
CA LEU A 3 -33.70 36.22 -8.98
C LEU A 3 -33.21 34.96 -8.23
N LEU A 4 -34.14 34.24 -7.61
CA LEU A 4 -33.89 32.85 -7.17
C LEU A 4 -33.76 31.99 -8.43
N LEU A 5 -32.56 31.50 -8.73
CA LEU A 5 -32.41 30.33 -9.59
C LEU A 5 -32.58 29.07 -8.72
N ALA A 6 -33.75 28.45 -8.84
CA ALA A 6 -33.96 27.08 -8.40
C ALA A 6 -33.32 26.15 -9.45
N VAL A 7 -32.20 25.50 -9.10
CA VAL A 7 -31.70 24.36 -9.86
C VAL A 7 -32.25 23.12 -9.20
N SER A 8 -33.38 22.65 -9.73
CA SER A 8 -33.91 21.33 -9.46
C SER A 8 -33.16 20.29 -10.29
N ALA A 9 -32.75 19.19 -9.65
CA ALA A 9 -32.24 17.96 -10.24
C ALA A 9 -30.94 18.11 -11.06
N CYS A 10 -29.82 17.98 -10.36
CA CYS A 10 -28.51 17.78 -10.95
C CYS A 10 -27.78 16.77 -10.06
N GLY A 11 -27.52 15.59 -10.61
CA GLY A 11 -26.82 14.51 -9.91
C GLY A 11 -25.41 14.94 -9.50
N GLU A 12 -24.81 14.19 -8.57
CA GLU A 12 -23.44 14.43 -8.07
C GLU A 12 -22.40 14.60 -9.20
N GLU A 13 -22.64 14.05 -10.38
CA GLU A 13 -21.79 14.17 -11.58
C GLU A 13 -21.63 15.63 -12.05
N SER A 14 -22.73 16.37 -12.18
CA SER A 14 -22.72 17.76 -12.70
C SER A 14 -21.96 18.77 -11.82
N LEU A 15 -21.89 18.52 -10.51
CA LEU A 15 -21.14 19.36 -9.58
C LEU A 15 -19.65 19.04 -9.56
N ARG A 16 -19.24 17.82 -9.96
CA ARG A 16 -17.83 17.43 -10.09
C ARG A 16 -17.20 17.98 -11.36
N GLU A 17 -17.92 17.99 -12.49
CA GLU A 17 -17.44 18.63 -13.73
C GLU A 17 -17.12 20.12 -13.57
N LEU A 18 -17.86 20.82 -12.69
CA LEU A 18 -17.67 22.25 -12.46
C LEU A 18 -16.55 22.59 -11.46
N PHE A 19 -16.15 21.67 -10.57
CA PHE A 19 -15.28 22.01 -9.43
C PHE A 19 -14.25 20.94 -8.99
N GLY A 20 -14.20 19.76 -9.61
CA GLY A 20 -13.24 18.70 -9.26
C GLY A 20 -12.50 18.16 -10.48
N SER A 21 -11.16 18.14 -10.43
CA SER A 21 -10.37 17.41 -11.42
C SER A 21 -10.49 15.91 -11.16
N TYR A 22 -11.08 15.15 -12.09
CA TYR A 22 -11.06 13.69 -12.10
C TYR A 22 -9.62 13.15 -11.99
N THR A 23 -9.42 12.07 -11.25
CA THR A 23 -8.13 11.37 -11.22
C THR A 23 -7.84 10.68 -12.57
N PRO A 24 -6.59 10.28 -12.86
CA PRO A 24 -6.30 9.50 -14.07
C PRO A 24 -7.21 8.28 -14.22
N HIS A 25 -7.46 7.53 -13.14
CA HIS A 25 -8.39 6.39 -13.13
C HIS A 25 -9.81 6.81 -13.47
N GLU A 26 -10.36 7.83 -12.80
CA GLU A 26 -11.74 8.25 -13.02
C GLU A 26 -11.95 8.84 -14.42
N ARG A 27 -10.95 9.52 -14.99
CA ARG A 27 -11.00 9.99 -16.37
C ARG A 27 -11.07 8.84 -17.36
N TYR A 28 -10.29 7.78 -17.12
CA TYR A 28 -10.33 6.60 -17.98
C TYR A 28 -11.66 5.87 -17.85
N GLU A 29 -12.17 5.70 -16.63
CA GLU A 29 -13.52 5.15 -16.40
C GLU A 29 -14.60 5.95 -17.14
N GLN A 30 -14.56 7.28 -17.03
CA GLN A 30 -15.49 8.16 -17.74
C GLN A 30 -15.37 8.00 -19.27
N ALA A 31 -14.15 7.91 -19.80
CA ALA A 31 -13.94 7.68 -21.23
C ALA A 31 -14.50 6.33 -21.70
N LEU A 32 -14.43 5.28 -20.87
CA LEU A 32 -15.09 4.00 -21.17
C LEU A 32 -16.61 4.15 -21.23
N ARG A 33 -17.20 4.90 -20.29
CA ARG A 33 -18.65 5.17 -20.25
C ARG A 33 -19.11 5.98 -21.46
N GLU A 34 -18.38 7.04 -21.80
CA GLU A 34 -18.68 7.88 -22.97
C GLU A 34 -18.56 7.11 -24.29
N ALA A 35 -17.64 6.15 -24.37
CA ALA A 35 -17.51 5.24 -25.49
C ALA A 35 -18.53 4.09 -25.50
N GLY A 36 -19.37 3.97 -24.46
CA GLY A 36 -20.32 2.86 -24.27
C GLY A 36 -19.65 1.51 -23.99
N LEU A 37 -18.36 1.51 -23.64
CA LEU A 37 -17.59 0.30 -23.35
C LEU A 37 -17.89 -0.26 -21.96
N ASP A 38 -18.40 0.54 -21.04
CA ASP A 38 -18.85 0.11 -19.71
C ASP A 38 -20.00 -0.93 -19.78
N GLN A 39 -20.75 -0.95 -20.88
CA GLN A 39 -21.80 -1.92 -21.15
C GLN A 39 -21.28 -3.23 -21.77
N THR A 40 -20.00 -3.31 -22.11
CA THR A 40 -19.36 -4.55 -22.56
C THR A 40 -18.92 -5.38 -21.34
N ALA A 41 -18.78 -6.70 -21.52
CA ALA A 41 -18.30 -7.57 -20.45
C ALA A 41 -16.96 -7.08 -19.89
N LEU A 42 -16.00 -6.80 -20.76
CA LEU A 42 -14.65 -6.39 -20.36
C LEU A 42 -14.63 -5.01 -19.67
N GLY A 43 -15.42 -4.04 -20.15
CA GLY A 43 -15.50 -2.72 -19.51
C GLY A 43 -16.20 -2.77 -18.15
N SER A 44 -17.28 -3.55 -18.04
CA SER A 44 -17.97 -3.78 -16.76
C SER A 44 -17.06 -4.51 -15.76
N GLU A 45 -16.29 -5.50 -16.20
CA GLU A 45 -15.31 -6.20 -15.38
C GLU A 45 -14.22 -5.24 -14.89
N TRP A 46 -13.70 -4.36 -15.74
CA TRP A 46 -12.69 -3.37 -15.35
C TRP A 46 -13.18 -2.43 -14.25
N ILE A 47 -14.41 -1.93 -14.37
CA ILE A 47 -15.02 -1.06 -13.35
C ILE A 47 -15.22 -1.83 -12.04
N THR A 48 -15.73 -3.06 -12.13
CA THR A 48 -16.00 -3.91 -10.96
C THR A 48 -14.71 -4.31 -10.25
N ALA A 49 -13.68 -4.71 -11.00
CA ALA A 49 -12.38 -5.10 -10.47
C ALA A 49 -11.72 -3.98 -9.67
N ALA A 50 -11.95 -2.72 -10.08
CA ALA A 50 -11.43 -1.54 -9.41
C ALA A 50 -11.91 -1.43 -7.94
N GLY A 51 -13.16 -1.83 -7.68
CA GLY A 51 -13.74 -1.91 -6.33
C GLY A 51 -13.35 -3.19 -5.60
N ALA A 52 -13.48 -4.34 -6.27
CA ALA A 52 -13.17 -5.66 -5.70
C ALA A 52 -11.72 -5.76 -5.19
N ALA A 53 -10.77 -5.12 -5.88
CA ALA A 53 -9.38 -5.06 -5.45
C ALA A 53 -9.20 -4.37 -4.09
N LEU A 54 -10.01 -3.36 -3.77
CA LEU A 54 -9.94 -2.66 -2.48
C LEU A 54 -10.45 -3.55 -1.32
N ASP A 55 -11.49 -4.33 -1.57
CA ASP A 55 -12.04 -5.28 -0.60
C ASP A 55 -11.06 -6.44 -0.35
N GLY A 56 -10.44 -6.94 -1.41
CA GLY A 56 -9.44 -8.01 -1.38
C GLY A 56 -7.99 -7.55 -1.19
N ALA A 57 -7.75 -6.34 -0.69
CA ALA A 57 -6.41 -5.76 -0.64
C ALA A 57 -5.40 -6.62 0.16
N ILE A 58 -4.26 -6.92 -0.46
CA ILE A 58 -3.19 -7.77 0.09
C ILE A 58 -2.46 -7.00 1.19
N THR A 59 -2.43 -7.54 2.40
CA THR A 59 -1.71 -6.90 3.51
C THR A 59 -0.20 -7.08 3.34
N VAL A 60 0.55 -5.98 3.43
CA VAL A 60 2.02 -5.97 3.29
C VAL A 60 2.68 -5.16 4.40
N THR A 61 3.94 -5.49 4.69
CA THR A 61 4.78 -4.73 5.63
C THR A 61 5.89 -4.04 4.85
N ALA A 62 5.97 -2.71 4.96
CA ALA A 62 7.05 -1.94 4.36
C ALA A 62 8.38 -2.14 5.14
N PRO A 63 9.55 -2.16 4.46
CA PRO A 63 9.72 -2.02 3.02
C PRO A 63 9.31 -3.31 2.30
N TYR A 64 8.58 -3.16 1.19
CA TYR A 64 8.04 -4.26 0.41
C TYR A 64 8.41 -4.08 -1.06
N HIS A 65 8.80 -5.17 -1.71
CA HIS A 65 9.02 -5.23 -3.15
C HIS A 65 8.39 -6.49 -3.70
N GLU A 66 7.72 -6.37 -4.84
CA GLU A 66 7.11 -7.47 -5.56
C GLU A 66 7.34 -7.28 -7.06
N GLU A 67 7.67 -8.37 -7.74
CA GLU A 67 7.59 -8.48 -9.20
C GLU A 67 6.30 -9.17 -9.59
N SER A 68 5.58 -8.64 -10.56
CA SER A 68 4.27 -9.15 -10.96
C SER A 68 4.04 -8.99 -12.47
N TYR A 69 2.89 -9.46 -12.93
CA TYR A 69 2.48 -9.48 -14.32
C TYR A 69 1.01 -9.07 -14.44
N LEU A 70 0.73 -8.14 -15.34
CA LEU A 70 -0.62 -7.76 -15.72
C LEU A 70 -0.96 -8.49 -17.01
N ASP A 71 -1.89 -9.46 -16.96
CA ASP A 71 -2.38 -10.13 -18.17
C ASP A 71 -3.27 -9.16 -18.96
N PRO A 72 -2.91 -8.78 -20.20
CA PRO A 72 -3.74 -7.88 -21.01
C PRO A 72 -5.13 -8.43 -21.30
N ARG A 73 -5.36 -9.74 -21.17
CA ARG A 73 -6.65 -10.38 -21.47
C ARG A 73 -7.65 -10.25 -20.32
N GLU A 74 -7.20 -9.83 -19.14
CA GLU A 74 -8.02 -9.77 -17.95
C GLU A 74 -8.15 -8.33 -17.46
N ALA A 75 -9.36 -7.91 -17.13
CA ALA A 75 -9.64 -6.58 -16.60
C ALA A 75 -9.34 -6.50 -15.09
N ARG A 76 -8.14 -6.90 -14.65
CA ARG A 76 -7.78 -6.99 -13.22
C ARG A 76 -7.35 -5.65 -12.62
N ALA A 77 -7.53 -5.54 -11.32
CA ALA A 77 -6.89 -4.56 -10.47
C ALA A 77 -6.29 -5.28 -9.25
N THR A 78 -5.18 -4.75 -8.72
CA THR A 78 -4.55 -5.27 -7.50
C THR A 78 -4.48 -4.14 -6.48
N ALA A 79 -4.75 -4.41 -5.20
CA ALA A 79 -4.51 -3.44 -4.15
C ALA A 79 -3.67 -4.00 -3.01
N TYR A 80 -2.85 -3.13 -2.42
CA TYR A 80 -1.97 -3.42 -1.28
C TYR A 80 -2.44 -2.62 -0.08
N ARG A 81 -2.56 -3.26 1.08
CA ARG A 81 -2.88 -2.64 2.36
C ARG A 81 -1.62 -2.43 3.18
N VAL A 82 -1.36 -1.18 3.55
CA VAL A 82 -0.27 -0.77 4.45
C VAL A 82 -0.82 0.04 5.61
N SER A 83 -0.44 -0.31 6.84
CA SER A 83 -0.82 0.46 8.04
C SER A 83 0.18 1.58 8.27
N LEU A 84 -0.32 2.82 8.35
CA LEU A 84 0.50 4.02 8.57
C LEU A 84 0.07 4.74 9.85
N ARG A 85 1.06 5.28 10.57
CA ARG A 85 0.85 6.24 11.65
C ARG A 85 0.80 7.66 11.10
N ARG A 86 0.05 8.53 11.77
CA ARG A 86 -0.02 9.95 11.41
C ARG A 86 1.39 10.55 11.40
N GLY A 87 1.74 11.22 10.29
CA GLY A 87 3.04 11.85 10.08
C GLY A 87 4.07 10.98 9.37
N GLN A 88 3.82 9.69 9.15
CA GLN A 88 4.66 8.89 8.25
C GLN A 88 4.40 9.25 6.78
N ARG A 89 5.41 9.09 5.94
CA ARG A 89 5.31 9.21 4.48
C ARG A 89 5.31 7.80 3.88
N VAL A 90 4.38 7.51 2.98
CA VAL A 90 4.42 6.31 2.14
C VAL A 90 4.86 6.73 0.74
N GLU A 91 5.80 5.98 0.18
CA GLU A 91 6.24 6.10 -1.20
C GLU A 91 5.99 4.74 -1.87
N ALA A 92 5.20 4.75 -2.94
CA ALA A 92 4.96 3.56 -3.76
C ALA A 92 5.47 3.82 -5.18
N THR A 93 6.52 3.10 -5.58
CA THR A 93 7.16 3.23 -6.89
C THR A 93 6.73 2.08 -7.78
N PHE A 94 6.29 2.39 -8.99
CA PHE A 94 5.92 1.45 -10.02
C PHE A 94 6.94 1.49 -11.16
N GLU A 95 7.50 0.35 -11.51
CA GLU A 95 8.44 0.22 -12.62
C GLU A 95 7.93 -0.86 -13.58
N SER A 96 7.72 -0.49 -14.84
CA SER A 96 7.45 -1.45 -15.91
C SER A 96 8.70 -1.70 -16.75
N GLN A 97 8.66 -2.73 -17.60
CA GLN A 97 9.77 -2.97 -18.54
C GLN A 97 9.98 -1.77 -19.48
N PRO A 98 11.22 -1.44 -19.88
CA PRO A 98 11.53 -0.24 -20.67
C PRO A 98 10.71 -0.07 -21.96
N ASP A 99 10.36 -1.17 -22.62
CA ASP A 99 9.63 -1.17 -23.90
C ASP A 99 8.10 -1.37 -23.72
N SER A 100 7.62 -1.31 -22.48
CA SER A 100 6.19 -1.40 -22.21
C SER A 100 5.46 -0.12 -22.62
N SER A 101 4.35 -0.28 -23.34
CA SER A 101 3.52 0.84 -23.83
C SER A 101 2.18 0.96 -23.09
N TYR A 102 2.07 0.40 -21.88
CA TYR A 102 0.83 0.43 -21.12
C TYR A 102 0.90 1.44 -19.99
N HIS A 103 -0.23 2.09 -19.72
CA HIS A 103 -0.38 2.91 -18.53
C HIS A 103 -1.05 2.12 -17.40
N VAL A 104 -0.64 2.44 -16.17
CA VAL A 104 -1.37 2.06 -14.97
C VAL A 104 -1.85 3.28 -14.23
N PHE A 105 -2.98 3.13 -13.58
CA PHE A 105 -3.53 4.07 -12.62
C PHE A 105 -3.15 3.61 -11.23
N ILE A 106 -2.60 4.53 -10.42
CA ILE A 106 -2.19 4.27 -9.05
C ILE A 106 -3.01 5.17 -8.14
N ASP A 107 -3.89 4.59 -7.33
CA ASP A 107 -4.72 5.35 -6.39
C ASP A 107 -4.37 4.98 -4.95
N LEU A 108 -4.38 5.98 -4.08
CA LEU A 108 -4.24 5.79 -2.63
C LEU A 108 -5.57 6.07 -1.95
N PHE A 109 -6.06 5.11 -1.18
CA PHE A 109 -7.25 5.24 -0.35
C PHE A 109 -6.89 5.17 1.13
N PHE A 110 -7.65 5.85 1.96
CA PHE A 110 -7.59 5.77 3.41
C PHE A 110 -8.85 5.11 3.96
N ILE A 111 -8.67 4.16 4.87
CA ILE A 111 -9.74 3.52 5.62
C ILE A 111 -9.61 3.94 7.10
N SER A 112 -10.63 4.63 7.60
CA SER A 112 -10.74 4.92 9.04
C SER A 112 -11.14 3.62 9.76
N GLY A 113 -10.43 3.28 10.84
CA GLY A 113 -10.52 1.97 11.51
C GLY A 113 -11.92 1.36 11.67
N ARG A 114 -11.97 0.02 11.48
CA ARG A 114 -13.02 -1.00 11.70
C ARG A 114 -14.49 -0.77 11.28
N SER A 115 -14.98 0.44 11.10
CA SER A 115 -16.41 0.69 10.81
C SER A 115 -16.69 1.49 9.54
N ALA A 116 -15.68 2.05 8.87
CA ALA A 116 -15.86 2.65 7.55
C ALA A 116 -15.66 1.56 6.49
N THR A 117 -16.74 1.11 5.86
CA THR A 117 -16.71 0.12 4.78
C THR A 117 -16.27 0.73 3.44
N THR A 118 -16.29 2.05 3.30
CA THR A 118 -15.95 2.72 2.03
C THR A 118 -14.58 3.39 2.11
N PRO A 119 -13.57 2.91 1.37
CA PRO A 119 -12.27 3.56 1.25
C PRO A 119 -12.42 4.97 0.67
N ARG A 120 -11.79 5.98 1.31
CA ARG A 120 -11.77 7.35 0.78
C ARG A 120 -10.48 7.62 0.06
N ARG A 121 -10.52 7.93 -1.23
CA ARG A 121 -9.32 8.31 -1.99
C ARG A 121 -8.67 9.56 -1.39
N VAL A 122 -7.35 9.54 -1.28
CA VAL A 122 -6.52 10.61 -0.69
C VAL A 122 -5.40 11.09 -1.60
N ALA A 123 -4.97 10.27 -2.56
CA ALA A 123 -4.02 10.64 -3.60
C ALA A 123 -4.23 9.75 -4.83
N SER A 124 -3.71 10.19 -5.97
CA SER A 124 -3.71 9.44 -7.22
C SER A 124 -2.52 9.85 -8.07
N ALA A 125 -1.96 8.91 -8.81
CA ALA A 125 -0.89 9.07 -9.77
C ALA A 125 -1.15 8.14 -10.97
N ASP A 126 -0.32 8.24 -11.99
CA ASP A 126 -0.27 7.31 -13.10
C ASP A 126 1.16 6.80 -13.31
N SER A 127 1.31 5.85 -14.23
CA SER A 127 2.62 5.32 -14.63
C SER A 127 3.63 6.35 -15.13
N LEU A 128 3.21 7.57 -15.54
CA LEU A 128 4.15 8.62 -15.97
C LEU A 128 4.82 9.27 -14.76
N ALA A 129 4.08 9.42 -13.66
CA ALA A 129 4.63 9.88 -12.39
C ALA A 129 5.59 8.85 -11.77
N ARG A 130 5.41 7.54 -12.07
CA ARG A 130 6.16 6.37 -11.55
C ARG A 130 6.16 6.20 -10.03
N GLU A 131 5.75 7.22 -9.28
CA GLU A 131 5.80 7.27 -7.84
C GLU A 131 4.56 7.94 -7.27
N LEU A 132 4.03 7.35 -6.21
CA LEU A 132 3.00 7.90 -5.35
C LEU A 132 3.65 8.27 -4.00
N ASP A 133 3.82 9.55 -3.71
CA ASP A 133 4.34 10.08 -2.43
C ASP A 133 3.22 10.74 -1.63
N TYR A 134 2.98 10.25 -0.41
CA TYR A 134 1.93 10.78 0.46
C TYR A 134 2.29 10.77 1.95
N VAL A 135 2.04 11.89 2.63
CA VAL A 135 2.18 11.99 4.10
C VAL A 135 0.84 11.68 4.78
N ALA A 136 0.83 10.64 5.62
CA ALA A 136 -0.34 10.18 6.36
C ALA A 136 -0.86 11.25 7.34
N TRP A 137 -2.05 11.76 7.08
CA TRP A 137 -2.72 12.75 7.94
C TRP A 137 -3.44 12.14 9.14
N ARG A 138 -3.76 10.85 9.03
CA ARG A 138 -4.45 10.05 10.05
C ARG A 138 -3.75 8.71 10.17
N GLU A 139 -3.77 8.16 11.38
CA GLU A 139 -3.41 6.77 11.60
C GLU A 139 -4.50 5.86 11.08
N GLY A 140 -4.11 4.75 10.46
CA GLY A 140 -5.01 3.73 9.94
C GLY A 140 -4.42 2.99 8.74
N ASP A 141 -5.29 2.28 8.03
CA ASP A 141 -4.91 1.52 6.85
C ASP A 141 -5.05 2.37 5.59
N TYR A 142 -4.06 2.23 4.72
CA TYR A 142 -4.03 2.84 3.41
C TYR A 142 -3.99 1.75 2.34
N LEU A 143 -4.79 1.90 1.30
CA LEU A 143 -4.86 0.97 0.18
C LEU A 143 -4.23 1.60 -1.06
N ILE A 144 -3.21 0.97 -1.63
CA ILE A 144 -2.60 1.36 -2.89
C ILE A 144 -3.17 0.45 -3.96
N ARG A 145 -4.03 0.97 -4.85
CA ARG A 145 -4.58 0.23 -5.98
C ARG A 145 -3.76 0.50 -7.22
N ILE A 146 -3.46 -0.55 -7.97
CA ILE A 146 -2.85 -0.52 -9.30
C ILE A 146 -3.85 -1.16 -10.27
N GLN A 147 -4.12 -0.47 -11.38
CA GLN A 147 -4.99 -1.00 -12.43
C GLN A 147 -4.48 -0.53 -13.81
N PRO A 148 -4.26 -1.44 -14.78
CA PRO A 148 -3.91 -1.05 -16.14
C PRO A 148 -5.12 -0.53 -16.92
N GLU A 149 -4.85 0.04 -18.09
CA GLU A 149 -5.85 0.22 -19.14
C GLU A 149 -6.38 -1.14 -19.65
N LEU A 150 -7.54 -1.13 -20.31
CA LEU A 150 -8.11 -2.33 -20.93
C LEU A 150 -7.19 -2.86 -22.04
N LEU A 151 -7.05 -4.18 -22.14
CA LEU A 151 -6.27 -4.84 -23.20
C LEU A 151 -4.79 -4.44 -23.22
N ARG A 152 -4.27 -4.07 -22.03
CA ARG A 152 -2.91 -3.60 -21.82
C ARG A 152 -2.34 -4.24 -20.56
N GLY A 153 -1.06 -4.58 -20.61
CA GLY A 153 -0.41 -5.27 -19.51
C GLY A 153 1.01 -5.68 -19.86
N GLY A 154 1.68 -6.28 -18.89
CA GLY A 154 3.08 -6.66 -18.96
C GLY A 154 3.68 -6.82 -17.58
N ARG A 155 4.98 -7.12 -17.54
CA ARG A 155 5.73 -7.30 -16.30
C ARG A 155 6.04 -5.96 -15.66
N TYR A 156 5.87 -5.90 -14.35
CA TYR A 156 6.17 -4.73 -13.54
C TYR A 156 6.73 -5.12 -12.18
N SER A 157 7.30 -4.16 -11.48
CA SER A 157 7.56 -4.23 -10.05
C SER A 157 6.87 -3.08 -9.32
N ILE A 158 6.51 -3.35 -8.06
CA ILE A 158 6.05 -2.33 -7.11
C ILE A 158 6.97 -2.35 -5.90
N THR A 159 7.46 -1.18 -5.51
CA THR A 159 8.18 -0.98 -4.25
C THR A 159 7.36 -0.08 -3.34
N ILE A 160 7.11 -0.50 -2.11
CA ILE A 160 6.40 0.28 -1.09
C ILE A 160 7.33 0.49 0.09
N VAL A 161 7.66 1.74 0.39
CA VAL A 161 8.49 2.12 1.53
C VAL A 161 7.77 3.14 2.41
N VAL A 162 8.10 3.12 3.70
CA VAL A 162 7.61 4.12 4.66
C VAL A 162 8.80 4.90 5.20
N ARG A 163 8.73 6.23 5.11
CA ARG A 163 9.78 7.16 5.52
C ARG A 163 9.29 8.15 6.57
N PRO A 164 10.19 8.76 7.35
CA PRO A 164 9.84 9.95 8.12
C PRO A 164 9.42 11.08 7.17
N SER A 165 8.36 11.83 7.51
CA SER A 165 7.96 13.02 6.73
C SER A 165 8.69 14.30 7.14
N LEU A 166 9.52 14.22 8.18
CA LEU A 166 10.24 15.35 8.75
C LEU A 166 11.71 15.00 8.95
N ARG A 167 12.57 16.01 8.80
CA ARG A 167 13.97 15.95 9.23
C ARG A 167 14.02 15.95 10.77
N PHE A 168 14.98 15.23 11.33
CA PHE A 168 15.22 15.28 12.77
C PHE A 168 15.66 16.69 13.22
N PRO A 169 15.01 17.30 14.22
CA PRO A 169 15.13 18.74 14.48
C PRO A 169 16.36 19.15 15.33
N VAL A 170 17.27 18.22 15.61
CA VAL A 170 18.52 18.49 16.35
C VAL A 170 19.69 17.96 15.55
N TYR A 171 20.66 18.84 15.27
CA TYR A 171 21.81 18.49 14.44
C TYR A 171 22.63 17.35 15.04
N GLY A 172 22.98 16.35 14.21
CA GLY A 172 23.81 15.22 14.61
C GLY A 172 23.17 14.23 15.59
N HIS A 173 21.86 14.30 15.81
CA HIS A 173 21.11 13.42 16.70
C HIS A 173 19.99 12.71 15.93
N ASP A 174 19.42 11.68 16.55
CA ASP A 174 18.29 10.92 16.03
C ASP A 174 17.31 10.56 17.17
N THR A 175 16.35 9.67 16.89
CA THR A 175 15.32 9.28 17.84
C THR A 175 15.83 8.66 19.14
N THR A 176 17.09 8.21 19.21
CA THR A 176 17.71 7.72 20.45
C THR A 176 17.94 8.83 21.49
N ALA A 177 17.97 10.09 21.06
CA ALA A 177 18.10 11.26 21.93
C ALA A 177 16.77 11.71 22.59
N ILE A 178 15.66 11.04 22.29
CA ILE A 178 14.35 11.33 22.89
C ILE A 178 14.31 10.77 24.32
N GLY A 179 14.17 11.66 25.31
CA GLY A 179 14.10 11.28 26.73
C GLY A 179 12.74 11.50 27.39
N SER A 180 11.82 12.25 26.75
CA SER A 180 10.41 12.33 27.16
C SER A 180 9.50 12.34 25.94
N TRP A 181 8.39 11.61 26.05
CA TRP A 181 7.54 11.18 24.95
C TRP A 181 6.21 11.93 24.94
N TYR A 182 5.56 11.94 23.78
CA TYR A 182 4.21 12.46 23.65
C TYR A 182 3.26 11.69 24.55
N GLY A 183 2.39 12.40 25.27
CA GLY A 183 1.43 11.79 26.18
C GLY A 183 1.93 11.56 27.61
N ASP A 184 3.24 11.71 27.88
CA ASP A 184 3.82 11.59 29.22
C ASP A 184 3.11 12.50 30.23
N PRO A 185 2.92 12.05 31.49
CA PRO A 185 2.27 12.85 32.51
C PRO A 185 3.14 14.06 32.88
N ARG A 186 2.51 15.22 33.03
CA ARG A 186 3.16 16.47 33.43
C ARG A 186 2.38 17.14 34.54
N ASP A 187 3.08 17.94 35.36
CA ASP A 187 2.53 18.66 36.51
C ASP A 187 1.73 17.75 37.46
N GLY A 188 2.30 16.59 37.80
CA GLY A 188 1.64 15.59 38.65
C GLY A 188 0.46 14.88 37.98
N GLY A 189 0.45 14.80 36.65
CA GLY A 189 -0.60 14.13 35.86
C GLY A 189 -1.76 15.02 35.42
N ARG A 190 -1.72 16.32 35.75
CA ARG A 190 -2.78 17.29 35.36
C ARG A 190 -2.81 17.60 33.87
N ARG A 191 -1.70 17.41 33.17
CA ARG A 191 -1.60 17.58 31.72
C ARG A 191 -0.75 16.49 31.10
N ARG A 192 -0.92 16.29 29.80
CA ARG A 192 -0.10 15.40 28.97
C ARG A 192 0.94 16.21 28.20
N HIS A 193 2.10 15.63 28.00
CA HIS A 193 3.14 16.18 27.16
C HIS A 193 2.67 16.24 25.69
N GLN A 194 2.80 17.40 25.04
CA GLN A 194 2.30 17.64 23.68
C GLN A 194 3.40 17.65 22.60
N GLY A 195 4.53 17.01 22.89
CA GLY A 195 5.68 16.96 22.02
C GLY A 195 6.66 15.87 22.45
N LEU A 196 7.90 16.00 22.01
CA LEU A 196 9.04 15.19 22.39
C LEU A 196 10.11 16.09 23.00
N ASP A 197 10.76 15.64 24.07
CA ASP A 197 11.95 16.30 24.60
C ASP A 197 13.19 15.56 24.10
N ILE A 198 13.98 16.23 23.28
CA ILE A 198 15.17 15.70 22.59
C ILE A 198 16.40 16.30 23.27
N PHE A 199 17.14 15.46 23.98
CA PHE A 199 18.29 15.89 24.78
C PHE A 199 19.54 16.04 23.93
N ALA A 200 20.24 17.17 24.08
CA ALA A 200 21.50 17.46 23.41
C ALA A 200 22.25 18.54 24.20
N PRO A 201 23.58 18.66 24.05
CA PRO A 201 24.34 19.74 24.69
C PRO A 201 23.78 21.13 24.38
N ARG A 202 23.82 22.05 25.35
CA ARG A 202 23.48 23.47 25.13
C ARG A 202 24.33 24.00 23.97
N GLY A 203 23.72 24.80 23.08
CA GLY A 203 24.41 25.33 21.92
C GLY A 203 24.40 24.38 20.71
N THR A 204 23.82 23.18 20.80
CA THR A 204 23.62 22.31 19.64
C THR A 204 22.62 22.97 18.67
N PRO A 205 22.88 23.02 17.35
CA PRO A 205 21.93 23.59 16.40
C PRO A 205 20.58 22.87 16.39
N VAL A 206 19.50 23.66 16.49
CA VAL A 206 18.12 23.23 16.27
C VAL A 206 17.73 23.53 14.84
N LEU A 207 17.33 22.49 14.11
CA LEU A 207 17.09 22.53 12.67
C LEU A 207 15.59 22.62 12.36
N ALA A 208 15.25 23.28 11.26
CA ALA A 208 13.92 23.21 10.69
C ALA A 208 13.59 21.77 10.26
N ALA A 209 12.51 21.21 10.81
CA ALA A 209 12.08 19.84 10.51
C ALA A 209 11.42 19.70 9.13
N ALA A 210 10.93 20.81 8.55
CA ALA A 210 10.36 20.87 7.21
C ALA A 210 10.59 22.26 6.59
N ASP A 211 10.41 22.34 5.27
CA ASP A 211 10.29 23.62 4.57
C ASP A 211 9.09 24.41 5.09
N GLY A 212 9.24 25.72 5.23
CA GLY A 212 8.12 26.54 5.70
C GLY A 212 8.44 28.01 5.93
N VAL A 213 7.55 28.65 6.68
CA VAL A 213 7.63 30.07 7.05
C VAL A 213 7.58 30.22 8.55
N VAL A 214 8.55 30.94 9.12
CA VAL A 214 8.59 31.26 10.55
C VAL A 214 7.43 32.19 10.91
N ARG A 215 6.55 31.74 11.81
CA ARG A 215 5.35 32.49 12.24
C ARG A 215 5.60 33.34 13.48
N SER A 216 6.51 32.94 14.36
CA SER A 216 6.82 33.65 15.60
C SER A 216 8.15 33.19 16.17
N THR A 217 8.89 34.13 16.76
CA THR A 217 10.14 33.91 17.50
C THR A 217 10.08 34.53 18.90
N ARG A 218 8.87 34.69 19.45
CA ARG A 218 8.66 35.33 20.76
C ARG A 218 9.14 34.43 21.89
N SER A 219 9.49 35.03 23.03
CA SER A 219 9.73 34.28 24.27
C SER A 219 8.48 34.25 25.15
N ASN A 220 8.30 33.19 25.95
CA ASN A 220 7.22 33.08 26.91
C ASN A 220 7.65 32.33 28.18
N ARG A 221 6.83 32.38 29.24
CA ARG A 221 7.16 31.78 30.54
C ARG A 221 7.39 30.27 30.48
N LEU A 222 6.60 29.55 29.68
CA LEU A 222 6.64 28.09 29.62
C LEU A 222 7.78 27.63 28.70
N GLY A 223 7.68 27.96 27.41
CA GLY A 223 8.64 27.52 26.40
C GLY A 223 9.96 28.28 26.38
N GLY A 224 10.11 29.37 27.14
CA GLY A 224 11.32 30.21 27.07
C GLY A 224 11.42 30.87 25.71
N ASN A 225 12.59 30.80 25.08
CA ASN A 225 12.79 31.24 23.70
C ASN A 225 12.22 30.17 22.77
N VAL A 226 11.24 30.55 21.93
CA VAL A 226 10.56 29.61 21.04
C VAL A 226 10.62 30.04 19.58
N VAL A 227 10.54 29.07 18.68
CA VAL A 227 10.26 29.29 17.25
C VAL A 227 9.00 28.52 16.89
N TRP A 228 8.10 29.16 16.15
CA TRP A 228 6.96 28.53 15.50
C TRP A 228 7.16 28.53 13.99
N LEU A 229 7.20 27.35 13.38
CA LEU A 229 7.35 27.17 11.93
C LEU A 229 6.04 26.64 11.35
N ARG A 230 5.56 27.20 10.24
CA ARG A 230 4.41 26.68 9.49
C ARG A 230 4.89 26.06 8.20
N ASP A 231 4.68 24.76 8.02
CA ASP A 231 5.06 24.06 6.81
C ASP A 231 4.02 24.18 5.68
N ASN A 232 4.39 23.69 4.49
CA ASN A 232 3.55 23.73 3.29
C ASN A 232 2.30 22.85 3.38
N LEU A 233 2.31 21.85 4.27
CA LEU A 233 1.15 21.01 4.56
C LEU A 233 0.16 21.72 5.50
N GLY A 234 0.53 22.85 6.10
CA GLY A 234 -0.30 23.53 7.07
C GLY A 234 -0.25 22.88 8.45
N ARG A 235 0.88 22.27 8.82
CA ARG A 235 1.22 21.90 10.19
C ARG A 235 2.07 23.02 10.79
N THR A 236 1.89 23.30 12.07
CA THR A 236 2.71 24.24 12.81
C THR A 236 3.62 23.46 13.75
N HIS A 237 4.93 23.67 13.65
CA HIS A 237 5.94 23.02 14.47
C HIS A 237 6.41 24.00 15.54
N TYR A 238 6.58 23.50 16.76
CA TYR A 238 6.94 24.26 17.93
C TYR A 238 8.31 23.81 18.42
N TYR A 239 9.26 24.74 18.51
CA TYR A 239 10.61 24.52 18.99
C TYR A 239 10.77 25.37 20.25
N ALA A 240 10.96 24.73 21.41
CA ALA A 240 11.02 25.42 22.70
C ALA A 240 12.31 25.14 23.48
N HIS A 241 12.48 25.91 24.55
CA HIS A 241 13.61 25.89 25.48
C HIS A 241 14.93 26.32 24.84
N LEU A 242 14.88 27.03 23.72
CA LEU A 242 16.08 27.45 22.99
C LEU A 242 16.96 28.37 23.84
N ASP A 243 18.27 28.29 23.65
CA ASP A 243 19.20 29.27 24.21
C ASP A 243 19.06 30.59 23.44
N THR A 244 19.20 30.51 22.12
CA THR A 244 19.08 31.64 21.19
C THR A 244 18.26 31.24 19.96
N GLN A 245 17.58 32.22 19.37
CA GLN A 245 16.90 32.11 18.08
C GLN A 245 17.71 32.89 17.04
N VAL A 246 17.93 32.33 15.85
CA VAL A 246 18.70 32.99 14.78
C VAL A 246 17.86 33.36 13.57
N VAL A 247 16.57 33.00 13.59
CA VAL A 247 15.59 33.35 12.55
C VAL A 247 14.63 34.43 13.04
N HIS A 248 13.86 35.01 12.11
CA HIS A 248 12.85 36.03 12.40
C HIS A 248 11.49 35.71 11.77
N ARG A 249 10.41 36.32 12.29
CA ARG A 249 9.06 36.13 11.75
C ARG A 249 9.01 36.57 10.28
N GLY A 250 8.40 35.72 9.45
CA GLY A 250 8.24 35.93 8.01
C GLY A 250 9.33 35.28 7.16
N GLU A 251 10.44 34.87 7.79
CA GLU A 251 11.54 34.19 7.13
C GLU A 251 11.10 32.83 6.57
N ARG A 252 11.54 32.54 5.34
CA ARG A 252 11.38 31.23 4.69
C ARG A 252 12.60 30.39 5.00
N VAL A 253 12.38 29.15 5.40
CA VAL A 253 13.44 28.20 5.74
C VAL A 253 13.20 26.89 5.01
N GLN A 254 14.27 26.19 4.70
CA GLN A 254 14.29 24.83 4.18
C GLN A 254 14.55 23.84 5.32
N ALA A 255 14.10 22.59 5.14
CA ALA A 255 14.36 21.52 6.09
C ALA A 255 15.88 21.32 6.28
N GLY A 256 16.38 21.59 7.49
CA GLY A 256 17.81 21.54 7.82
C GLY A 256 18.43 22.90 8.12
N ASP A 257 17.75 24.01 7.83
CA ASP A 257 18.22 25.34 8.23
C ASP A 257 18.21 25.48 9.75
N THR A 258 19.21 26.19 10.29
CA THR A 258 19.30 26.42 11.75
C THR A 258 18.30 27.48 12.18
N LEU A 259 17.39 27.12 13.10
CA LEU A 259 16.40 28.03 13.68
C LEU A 259 16.89 28.71 14.96
N GLY A 260 17.83 28.06 15.64
CA GLY A 260 18.35 28.47 16.94
C GLY A 260 19.22 27.38 17.54
N PHE A 261 19.43 27.45 18.85
CA PHE A 261 20.32 26.52 19.53
C PHE A 261 19.66 25.94 20.79
N VAL A 262 19.94 24.67 21.07
CA VAL A 262 19.43 23.94 22.23
C VAL A 262 19.81 24.69 23.51
N GLY A 263 18.84 24.81 24.42
CA GLY A 263 19.03 25.45 25.71
C GLY A 263 18.19 24.78 26.79
N ASN A 264 17.83 25.57 27.79
CA ASN A 264 16.92 25.18 28.85
C ASN A 264 16.08 26.38 29.33
N THR A 265 15.76 27.32 28.44
CA THR A 265 15.02 28.53 28.83
C THR A 265 13.55 28.23 29.17
N GLY A 266 12.87 29.16 29.85
CA GLY A 266 11.49 28.95 30.28
C GLY A 266 11.40 28.08 31.52
N ASN A 267 10.43 27.17 31.57
CA ASN A 267 10.25 26.28 32.71
C ASN A 267 11.25 25.10 32.75
N ALA A 268 12.06 24.91 31.70
CA ALA A 268 13.12 23.90 31.63
C ALA A 268 14.41 24.33 32.36
N ARG A 269 14.48 25.51 32.98
CA ARG A 269 15.73 26.09 33.53
C ARG A 269 16.46 25.20 34.54
N THR A 270 15.75 24.30 35.20
CA THR A 270 16.29 23.38 36.21
C THR A 270 16.47 21.95 35.70
N THR A 271 16.31 21.70 34.40
CA THR A 271 16.50 20.39 33.76
C THR A 271 17.74 20.40 32.86
N PRO A 272 18.27 19.22 32.48
CA PRO A 272 19.28 19.14 31.44
C PRO A 272 18.82 19.83 30.14
N PRO A 273 19.74 20.43 29.36
CA PRO A 273 19.41 21.06 28.08
C PRO A 273 18.73 20.07 27.11
N HIS A 274 17.67 20.54 26.46
CA HIS A 274 16.90 19.77 25.49
C HIS A 274 16.10 20.70 24.57
N LEU A 275 15.71 20.19 23.41
CA LEU A 275 14.68 20.77 22.57
C LEU A 275 13.34 20.14 22.94
N HIS A 276 12.34 20.96 23.27
CA HIS A 276 10.95 20.52 23.21
C HIS A 276 10.42 20.73 21.79
N PHE A 277 10.05 19.64 21.11
CA PHE A 277 9.54 19.63 19.75
C PHE A 277 8.09 19.15 19.68
N GLY A 278 7.17 20.00 19.21
CA GLY A 278 5.75 19.67 19.07
C GLY A 278 5.22 19.93 17.66
N ILE A 279 4.20 19.18 17.23
CA ILE A 279 3.53 19.39 15.94
C ILE A 279 2.03 19.59 16.16
N TYR A 280 1.49 20.63 15.52
CA TYR A 280 0.13 21.09 15.70
C TYR A 280 -0.59 21.25 14.35
N SER A 281 -1.85 20.85 14.29
CA SER A 281 -2.78 21.19 13.21
C SER A 281 -4.13 21.56 13.82
N ARG A 282 -5.12 20.65 13.82
CA ARG A 282 -6.37 20.78 14.62
C ARG A 282 -6.19 20.41 16.11
N GLY A 283 -4.99 20.62 16.64
CA GLY A 283 -4.52 20.09 17.93
C GLY A 283 -3.13 19.46 17.80
N SER A 284 -2.51 19.12 18.94
CA SER A 284 -1.22 18.41 18.98
C SER A 284 -1.38 16.96 18.55
N PHE A 285 -0.33 16.38 17.99
CA PHE A 285 -0.23 14.94 17.77
C PHE A 285 1.21 14.47 17.96
N ASP A 286 1.39 13.17 18.16
CA ASP A 286 2.70 12.56 18.39
C ASP A 286 3.66 12.85 17.24
N PRO A 287 4.78 13.57 17.48
CA PRO A 287 5.78 13.83 16.45
C PRO A 287 6.60 12.61 16.06
N TYR A 288 6.66 11.57 16.92
CA TYR A 288 7.61 10.48 16.76
C TYR A 288 7.52 9.75 15.41
N PRO A 289 6.33 9.36 14.90
CA PRO A 289 6.24 8.66 13.62
C PRO A 289 6.72 9.49 12.42
N ALA A 290 6.69 10.82 12.53
CA ALA A 290 7.20 11.71 11.48
C ALA A 290 8.73 11.84 11.48
N LEU A 291 9.38 11.43 12.58
CA LEU A 291 10.83 11.52 12.80
C LEU A 291 11.53 10.17 12.75
N GLN A 292 10.79 9.07 12.95
CA GLN A 292 11.32 7.72 13.02
C GLN A 292 11.89 7.28 11.67
N GLN A 293 13.18 6.94 11.65
CA GLN A 293 13.79 6.26 10.52
C GLN A 293 13.37 4.79 10.55
N LEU A 294 12.81 4.31 9.44
CA LEU A 294 12.46 2.91 9.23
C LEU A 294 13.41 2.29 8.19
N PRO A 295 13.57 0.96 8.17
CA PRO A 295 14.23 0.28 7.06
C PRO A 295 13.56 0.63 5.74
N THR A 296 14.36 0.96 4.71
CA THR A 296 13.84 1.35 3.39
C THR A 296 14.32 0.47 2.25
N THR A 297 15.21 -0.49 2.53
CA THR A 297 15.69 -1.45 1.54
C THR A 297 14.77 -2.67 1.56
N PRO A 298 13.94 -2.89 0.52
CA PRO A 298 13.11 -4.09 0.44
C PRO A 298 13.95 -5.33 0.08
N VAL A 299 13.39 -6.50 0.33
CA VAL A 299 13.99 -7.78 -0.11
C VAL A 299 13.64 -8.01 -1.58
N SER A 300 14.66 -8.09 -2.44
CA SER A 300 14.48 -8.40 -3.86
C SER A 300 13.99 -9.84 -4.07
N PHE A 301 13.22 -10.05 -5.12
CA PHE A 301 12.74 -11.38 -5.50
C PHE A 301 13.88 -12.26 -6.04
N THR A 302 13.97 -13.50 -5.55
CA THR A 302 15.03 -14.46 -5.89
C THR A 302 14.53 -15.74 -6.55
N GLY A 303 13.22 -15.91 -6.70
CA GLY A 303 12.65 -17.04 -7.42
C GLY A 303 12.70 -16.88 -8.94
N ASP A 304 12.08 -17.83 -9.64
CA ASP A 304 12.02 -17.83 -11.10
C ASP A 304 10.94 -16.85 -11.59
N ARG A 305 11.38 -15.83 -12.33
CA ARG A 305 10.49 -14.79 -12.85
C ARG A 305 9.61 -15.32 -13.98
N SER A 306 10.04 -16.33 -14.73
CA SER A 306 9.24 -16.86 -15.84
C SER A 306 7.95 -17.51 -15.34
N LEU A 307 7.89 -17.95 -14.08
CA LEU A 307 6.70 -18.55 -13.49
C LEU A 307 5.66 -17.54 -13.03
N ILE A 308 5.99 -16.25 -12.95
CA ILE A 308 4.99 -15.20 -12.66
C ILE A 308 4.03 -15.09 -13.84
N GLY A 309 2.74 -15.27 -13.58
CA GLY A 309 1.68 -15.38 -14.59
C GLY A 309 1.35 -16.82 -14.99
N GLU A 310 2.12 -17.80 -14.54
CA GLU A 310 1.95 -19.21 -14.92
C GLU A 310 1.32 -20.05 -13.81
N LEU A 311 0.79 -21.21 -14.20
CA LEU A 311 0.39 -22.25 -13.26
C LEU A 311 1.62 -23.03 -12.78
N VAL A 312 1.68 -23.26 -11.47
CA VAL A 312 2.65 -24.14 -10.81
C VAL A 312 1.91 -25.16 -9.96
N ARG A 313 2.61 -26.18 -9.46
CA ARG A 313 2.05 -27.13 -8.48
C ARG A 313 2.96 -27.33 -7.29
N VAL A 314 2.36 -27.71 -6.18
CA VAL A 314 3.06 -28.02 -4.93
C VAL A 314 3.86 -29.32 -5.07
N THR A 315 5.14 -29.28 -4.66
CA THR A 315 6.07 -30.42 -4.79
C THR A 315 6.32 -31.19 -3.51
N ARG A 316 5.83 -30.70 -2.37
CA ARG A 316 6.10 -31.31 -1.06
C ARG A 316 4.87 -31.30 -0.17
N ALA A 317 4.60 -32.45 0.45
CA ALA A 317 3.58 -32.55 1.50
C ALA A 317 3.91 -31.62 2.68
N GLY A 318 2.88 -30.98 3.25
CA GLY A 318 3.03 -30.01 4.34
C GLY A 318 3.44 -28.60 3.87
N ALA A 319 3.39 -28.32 2.56
CA ALA A 319 3.39 -26.95 2.07
C ALA A 319 2.16 -26.21 2.62
N ARG A 320 2.29 -24.90 2.79
CA ARG A 320 1.27 -24.04 3.40
C ARG A 320 1.20 -22.72 2.67
N ILE A 321 0.00 -22.16 2.64
CA ILE A 321 -0.20 -20.79 2.21
C ILE A 321 -0.19 -19.87 3.45
N GLN A 322 0.65 -18.84 3.38
CA GLN A 322 0.95 -17.92 4.46
C GLN A 322 0.30 -16.57 4.20
N ALA A 323 -0.12 -15.86 5.26
CA ALA A 323 -0.70 -14.53 5.12
C ALA A 323 0.33 -13.46 4.71
N LEU A 324 1.61 -13.66 5.02
CA LEU A 324 2.73 -12.78 4.66
C LEU A 324 3.90 -13.62 4.12
N PRO A 325 4.85 -13.04 3.37
CA PRO A 325 6.00 -13.77 2.80
C PRO A 325 7.08 -14.07 3.86
N THR A 326 6.69 -14.74 4.95
CA THR A 326 7.57 -15.19 6.03
C THR A 326 7.04 -16.49 6.65
N THR A 327 7.92 -17.32 7.17
CA THR A 327 7.53 -18.57 7.86
C THR A 327 6.86 -18.32 9.21
N SER A 328 7.02 -17.12 9.79
CA SER A 328 6.47 -16.74 11.08
C SER A 328 5.05 -16.14 11.01
N SER A 329 4.46 -16.02 9.82
CA SER A 329 3.11 -15.47 9.68
C SER A 329 2.03 -16.51 10.02
N SER A 330 0.79 -16.03 10.14
CA SER A 330 -0.38 -16.92 10.22
C SER A 330 -0.52 -17.74 8.95
N ILE A 331 -0.80 -19.03 9.13
CA ILE A 331 -1.12 -19.97 8.08
C ILE A 331 -2.58 -19.76 7.68
N LEU A 332 -2.85 -19.58 6.39
CA LEU A 332 -4.21 -19.44 5.86
C LEU A 332 -4.83 -20.81 5.54
N ALA A 333 -4.03 -21.73 4.98
CA ALA A 333 -4.43 -23.11 4.70
C ALA A 333 -3.20 -24.02 4.51
N ASP A 334 -3.41 -25.33 4.66
CA ASP A 334 -2.45 -26.34 4.21
C ASP A 334 -2.63 -26.58 2.70
N LEU A 335 -1.53 -26.87 2.01
CA LEU A 335 -1.50 -27.14 0.59
C LEU A 335 -1.10 -28.62 0.35
N PRO A 336 -2.05 -29.48 -0.02
CA PRO A 336 -1.77 -30.85 -0.41
C PRO A 336 -0.73 -30.94 -1.54
N LEU A 337 -0.02 -32.07 -1.58
CA LEU A 337 0.93 -32.36 -2.67
C LEU A 337 0.20 -32.29 -4.02
N HIS A 338 0.86 -31.71 -5.02
CA HIS A 338 0.32 -31.51 -6.38
C HIS A 338 -0.89 -30.59 -6.50
N THR A 339 -1.19 -29.79 -5.47
CA THR A 339 -2.16 -28.70 -5.60
C THR A 339 -1.68 -27.71 -6.67
N PRO A 340 -2.45 -27.45 -7.74
CA PRO A 340 -2.11 -26.42 -8.72
C PRO A 340 -2.39 -25.03 -8.13
N LEU A 341 -1.56 -24.06 -8.50
CA LEU A 341 -1.56 -22.69 -7.99
C LEU A 341 -1.29 -21.73 -9.14
N GLN A 342 -2.05 -20.65 -9.24
CA GLN A 342 -1.73 -19.55 -10.14
C GLN A 342 -0.70 -18.65 -9.47
N VAL A 343 0.46 -18.44 -10.09
CA VAL A 343 1.46 -17.49 -9.57
C VAL A 343 1.10 -16.08 -10.04
N GLU A 344 0.75 -15.24 -9.08
CA GLU A 344 0.36 -13.85 -9.34
C GLU A 344 1.58 -12.91 -9.30
N ALA A 345 2.55 -13.23 -8.44
CA ALA A 345 3.72 -12.39 -8.21
C ALA A 345 4.84 -13.07 -7.40
N GLY A 346 6.01 -12.43 -7.35
CA GLY A 346 7.17 -12.87 -6.59
C GLY A 346 7.71 -11.80 -5.64
N THR A 347 7.97 -12.17 -4.38
CA THR A 347 8.55 -11.29 -3.36
C THR A 347 9.53 -12.07 -2.47
N GLY A 348 10.76 -11.59 -2.32
CA GLY A 348 11.82 -12.36 -1.64
C GLY A 348 11.97 -13.78 -2.20
N ALA A 349 11.85 -14.81 -1.34
CA ALA A 349 11.87 -16.22 -1.73
C ALA A 349 10.46 -16.86 -1.86
N TRP A 350 9.43 -16.03 -2.04
CA TRP A 350 8.02 -16.43 -2.02
C TRP A 350 7.33 -16.05 -3.31
N TYR A 351 6.40 -16.90 -3.73
CA TYR A 351 5.36 -16.53 -4.67
C TYR A 351 4.12 -16.09 -3.90
N ARG A 352 3.48 -15.02 -4.38
CA ARG A 352 2.07 -14.78 -4.10
C ARG A 352 1.26 -15.59 -5.10
N VAL A 353 0.34 -16.40 -4.59
CA VAL A 353 -0.43 -17.34 -5.39
C VAL A 353 -1.93 -17.22 -5.11
N THR A 354 -2.71 -17.57 -6.11
CA THR A 354 -4.15 -17.83 -5.99
C THR A 354 -4.36 -19.34 -6.04
N THR A 355 -5.05 -19.89 -5.04
CA THR A 355 -5.45 -21.30 -5.00
C THR A 355 -6.69 -21.54 -5.87
N PRO A 356 -7.01 -22.81 -6.19
CA PRO A 356 -8.18 -23.13 -7.02
C PRO A 356 -9.54 -22.69 -6.46
N ASP A 357 -9.64 -22.48 -5.14
CA ASP A 357 -10.84 -21.94 -4.48
C ASP A 357 -10.86 -20.40 -4.40
N GLY A 358 -9.88 -19.73 -5.03
CA GLY A 358 -9.76 -18.27 -5.06
C GLY A 358 -9.04 -17.66 -3.86
N SER A 359 -8.56 -18.45 -2.89
CA SER A 359 -7.79 -17.91 -1.76
C SER A 359 -6.44 -17.37 -2.23
N ILE A 360 -6.06 -16.19 -1.73
CA ILE A 360 -4.78 -15.53 -2.07
C ILE A 360 -3.85 -15.55 -0.85
N GLY A 361 -2.57 -15.85 -1.08
CA GLY A 361 -1.55 -15.81 -0.05
C GLY A 361 -0.17 -16.17 -0.58
N PHE A 362 0.78 -16.47 0.31
CA PHE A 362 2.18 -16.67 -0.04
C PHE A 362 2.62 -18.12 0.15
N VAL A 363 3.33 -18.66 -0.84
CA VAL A 363 3.98 -19.98 -0.77
C VAL A 363 5.47 -19.82 -1.06
N ALA A 364 6.33 -20.57 -0.36
CA ALA A 364 7.77 -20.51 -0.62
C ALA A 364 8.05 -21.04 -2.04
N ALA A 365 8.75 -20.27 -2.87
CA ALA A 365 8.96 -20.59 -4.28
C ALA A 365 9.65 -21.95 -4.51
N ARG A 366 10.51 -22.36 -3.57
CA ARG A 366 11.18 -23.68 -3.58
C ARG A 366 10.25 -24.89 -3.36
N LEU A 367 8.98 -24.67 -3.01
CA LEU A 367 7.97 -25.72 -2.79
C LEU A 367 7.03 -25.87 -3.99
N THR A 368 7.32 -25.20 -5.09
CA THR A 368 6.52 -25.23 -6.31
C THR A 368 7.37 -25.62 -7.51
N GLU A 369 6.74 -26.24 -8.51
CA GLU A 369 7.33 -26.51 -9.82
C GLU A 369 6.34 -26.20 -10.95
N PRO A 370 6.82 -25.95 -12.19
CA PRO A 370 5.96 -25.76 -13.35
C PRO A 370 5.14 -27.02 -13.67
N LEU A 371 4.07 -26.86 -14.46
CA LEU A 371 3.23 -27.96 -14.94
C LEU A 371 3.77 -28.61 -16.24
N ASP A 372 5.09 -28.76 -16.39
CA ASP A 372 5.73 -29.21 -17.63
C ASP A 372 5.41 -30.67 -18.02
N GLY A 373 4.86 -31.47 -17.09
CA GLY A 373 4.44 -32.84 -17.36
C GLY A 373 3.43 -33.38 -16.34
N PRO A 374 2.68 -34.44 -16.67
CA PRO A 374 1.67 -34.98 -15.77
C PRO A 374 2.27 -35.67 -14.54
N ILE A 375 1.55 -35.62 -13.42
CA ILE A 375 1.87 -36.42 -12.23
C ILE A 375 1.46 -37.89 -12.42
N ARG A 376 0.42 -38.14 -13.22
CA ARG A 376 -0.06 -39.46 -13.66
C ARG A 376 -1.05 -39.28 -14.82
N HIS A 377 -1.52 -40.39 -15.39
CA HIS A 377 -2.67 -40.40 -16.30
C HIS A 377 -3.91 -40.96 -15.60
N ALA A 378 -5.10 -40.57 -16.07
CA ALA A 378 -6.38 -41.09 -15.60
C ALA A 378 -7.28 -41.41 -16.79
N VAL A 379 -8.06 -42.50 -16.68
CA VAL A 379 -9.06 -42.87 -17.69
C VAL A 379 -10.42 -42.37 -17.24
N VAL A 380 -11.09 -41.61 -18.11
CA VAL A 380 -12.42 -41.06 -17.85
C VAL A 380 -13.47 -42.18 -17.95
N ALA A 381 -13.98 -42.65 -16.81
CA ALA A 381 -14.81 -43.86 -16.75
C ALA A 381 -16.17 -43.71 -17.46
N GLY A 382 -16.84 -42.58 -17.28
CA GLY A 382 -18.03 -42.17 -18.03
C GLY A 382 -17.78 -40.78 -18.62
N GLY A 383 -18.37 -40.47 -19.78
CA GLY A 383 -18.16 -39.18 -20.43
C GLY A 383 -18.38 -38.03 -19.45
N ALA A 384 -17.46 -37.07 -19.43
CA ALA A 384 -17.39 -36.03 -18.43
C ALA A 384 -17.20 -34.65 -19.07
N MET A 385 -17.52 -33.60 -18.33
CA MET A 385 -17.21 -32.23 -18.73
C MET A 385 -15.99 -31.77 -17.94
N LEU A 386 -14.99 -31.27 -18.65
CA LEU A 386 -13.90 -30.50 -18.08
C LEU A 386 -14.46 -29.14 -17.66
N LEU A 387 -14.22 -28.73 -16.42
CA LEU A 387 -14.77 -27.51 -15.82
C LEU A 387 -13.71 -26.41 -15.69
N SER A 388 -14.13 -25.15 -15.66
CA SER A 388 -13.23 -23.99 -15.46
C SER A 388 -12.61 -23.95 -14.06
N ASP A 389 -13.35 -24.40 -13.05
CA ASP A 389 -13.00 -24.35 -11.63
C ASP A 389 -13.36 -25.68 -10.94
N PRO A 390 -12.78 -26.01 -9.77
CA PRO A 390 -13.07 -27.26 -9.04
C PRO A 390 -14.41 -27.18 -8.29
N ALA A 391 -15.48 -26.89 -9.01
CA ALA A 391 -16.84 -26.79 -8.49
C ALA A 391 -17.82 -27.43 -9.48
N SER A 392 -18.78 -28.21 -8.99
CA SER A 392 -19.77 -28.90 -9.83
C SER A 392 -20.68 -27.97 -10.64
N THR A 393 -20.76 -26.69 -10.25
CA THR A 393 -21.53 -25.63 -10.93
C THR A 393 -20.68 -24.79 -11.89
N ALA A 394 -19.38 -25.09 -12.02
CA ALA A 394 -18.48 -24.33 -12.88
C ALA A 394 -18.80 -24.52 -14.37
N VAL A 395 -18.34 -23.57 -15.18
CA VAL A 395 -18.60 -23.59 -16.62
C VAL A 395 -17.82 -24.72 -17.27
N ALA A 396 -18.48 -25.48 -18.13
CA ALA A 396 -17.82 -26.53 -18.89
C ALA A 396 -16.96 -25.95 -20.02
N VAL A 397 -15.69 -26.33 -20.07
CA VAL A 397 -14.71 -25.85 -21.05
C VAL A 397 -14.46 -26.84 -22.20
N GLU A 398 -14.67 -28.14 -21.97
CA GLU A 398 -14.49 -29.23 -22.96
C GLU A 398 -15.31 -30.46 -22.54
N ALA A 399 -15.89 -31.18 -23.50
CA ALA A 399 -16.46 -32.51 -23.25
C ALA A 399 -15.39 -33.59 -23.48
N VAL A 400 -15.22 -34.50 -22.53
CA VAL A 400 -14.25 -35.60 -22.58
C VAL A 400 -15.00 -36.93 -22.68
N ALA A 401 -14.72 -37.70 -23.73
CA ALA A 401 -15.40 -38.96 -23.99
C ALA A 401 -15.03 -40.05 -22.97
N ALA A 402 -15.94 -40.99 -22.73
CA ALA A 402 -15.66 -42.17 -21.92
C ALA A 402 -14.50 -42.98 -22.52
N GLY A 403 -13.63 -43.51 -21.67
CA GLY A 403 -12.43 -44.25 -22.06
C GLY A 403 -11.25 -43.37 -22.49
N THR A 404 -11.39 -42.04 -22.53
CA THR A 404 -10.28 -41.14 -22.86
C THR A 404 -9.25 -41.15 -21.73
N GLU A 405 -7.99 -41.36 -22.06
CA GLU A 405 -6.87 -41.17 -21.15
C GLU A 405 -6.47 -39.69 -21.13
N VAL A 406 -6.46 -39.08 -19.95
CA VAL A 406 -6.11 -37.67 -19.75
C VAL A 406 -4.90 -37.52 -18.83
N PRO A 407 -3.91 -36.67 -19.18
CA PRO A 407 -2.81 -36.32 -18.28
C PRO A 407 -3.33 -35.50 -17.10
N VAL A 408 -3.05 -35.98 -15.89
CA VAL A 408 -3.35 -35.27 -14.63
C VAL A 408 -2.17 -34.38 -14.29
N LEU A 409 -2.40 -33.09 -14.20
CA LEU A 409 -1.39 -32.07 -13.90
C LEU A 409 -1.34 -31.74 -12.40
N GLY A 410 -2.46 -31.91 -11.69
CA GLY A 410 -2.58 -31.65 -10.25
C GLY A 410 -3.88 -32.17 -9.65
N THR A 411 -4.08 -31.95 -8.36
CA THR A 411 -5.28 -32.38 -7.62
C THR A 411 -5.70 -31.34 -6.59
N PHE A 412 -7.00 -31.14 -6.39
CA PHE A 412 -7.53 -30.26 -5.35
C PHE A 412 -8.89 -30.75 -4.86
N GLY A 413 -8.99 -31.06 -3.57
CA GLY A 413 -10.19 -31.71 -3.00
C GLY A 413 -10.54 -32.98 -3.78
N ASP A 414 -11.80 -33.09 -4.19
CA ASP A 414 -12.31 -34.20 -4.99
C ASP A 414 -12.15 -33.97 -6.49
N PHE A 415 -11.27 -33.06 -6.95
CA PHE A 415 -11.08 -32.75 -8.36
C PHE A 415 -9.66 -33.04 -8.85
N LEU A 416 -9.58 -33.55 -10.08
CA LEU A 416 -8.35 -33.69 -10.85
C LEU A 416 -8.20 -32.47 -11.77
N PHE A 417 -7.05 -31.82 -11.73
CA PHE A 417 -6.68 -30.83 -12.74
C PHE A 417 -5.98 -31.54 -13.89
N VAL A 418 -6.57 -31.50 -15.08
CA VAL A 418 -6.13 -32.30 -16.23
C VAL A 418 -6.01 -31.46 -17.49
N GLN A 419 -5.32 -31.98 -18.49
CA GLN A 419 -5.34 -31.45 -19.85
C GLN A 419 -6.21 -32.34 -20.75
N GLY A 420 -7.22 -31.73 -21.37
CA GLY A 420 -8.13 -32.36 -22.31
C GLY A 420 -7.50 -32.62 -23.68
N SER A 421 -8.27 -33.28 -24.54
CA SER A 421 -7.84 -33.70 -25.88
C SER A 421 -7.53 -32.52 -26.81
N SER A 422 -8.17 -31.37 -26.57
CA SER A 422 -7.90 -30.12 -27.31
C SER A 422 -6.64 -29.38 -26.84
N GLY A 423 -5.97 -29.88 -25.79
CA GLY A 423 -4.86 -29.21 -25.13
C GLY A 423 -5.28 -28.19 -24.06
N ARG A 424 -6.60 -27.93 -23.90
CA ARG A 424 -7.13 -27.11 -22.81
C ARG A 424 -6.95 -27.78 -21.46
N VAL A 425 -6.67 -26.99 -20.44
CA VAL A 425 -6.62 -27.46 -19.05
C VAL A 425 -7.92 -27.13 -18.32
N GLY A 426 -8.27 -27.94 -17.32
CA GLY A 426 -9.43 -27.70 -16.47
C GLY A 426 -9.64 -28.82 -15.45
N TRP A 427 -10.81 -28.85 -14.84
CA TRP A 427 -11.11 -29.69 -13.69
C TRP A 427 -12.08 -30.82 -14.03
N LEU A 428 -11.75 -32.04 -13.61
CA LEU A 428 -12.65 -33.19 -13.63
C LEU A 428 -12.98 -33.58 -12.19
N ALA A 429 -14.25 -33.87 -11.91
CA ALA A 429 -14.61 -34.53 -10.67
C ALA A 429 -13.91 -35.89 -10.61
N SER A 430 -13.25 -36.18 -9.49
CA SER A 430 -12.64 -37.48 -9.25
C SER A 430 -13.76 -38.52 -9.12
N PRO A 431 -13.57 -39.72 -9.72
CA PRO A 431 -14.56 -40.79 -9.66
C PRO A 431 -14.76 -41.37 -8.25
#